data_AF-A0A401FP68-F1
#
_entry.id   AF-A0A401FP68-F1
#
_cell.length_a   1.000
_cell.length_b   1.000
_cell.length_c   1.000
_cell.angle_alpha   90.00
_cell.angle_beta   90.00
_cell.angle_gamma   90.00
#
_symmetry.space_group_name_H-M   'P 1'
#
loop_
_entity.id
_entity.type
_entity.pdbx_description
1 polymer ?
#
loop_
_entity_poly.entity_id
_entity_poly.type
_entity_poly.pdbx_seq_one_letter_code
_entity_poly.pdbx_strand_id
1 'polypeptide(L)'
;MVAGRWVTDQETNIVMLVPGIYKVAWTEPTGTDVALDFVPNELKLNGTIFFPKWVEEHPEITVTYQNEHIDLMKESREKYETYPKLVVPEFAKITYMGNAGQNNEDVISEGPYEGLPDDIRGGRYFDENYRRISK
;
A
#
# COMPACT_ATOMS: atom_id res chain seq x y z
N MET A 1 -7.98 -8.37 -5.07
CA MET A 1 -8.90 -7.39 -5.68
C MET A 1 -8.16 -6.39 -6.56
N VAL A 2 -7.16 -5.67 -6.05
CA VAL A 2 -6.50 -4.56 -6.78
C VAL A 2 -5.01 -4.82 -7.09
N ALA A 3 -4.65 -6.06 -7.47
CA ALA A 3 -3.27 -6.40 -7.82
C ALA A 3 -2.80 -5.57 -9.04
N GLY A 4 -1.61 -4.98 -8.97
CA GLY A 4 -1.08 -4.07 -10.00
C GLY A 4 -1.17 -2.58 -9.62
N ARG A 5 -2.05 -2.22 -8.68
CA ARG A 5 -2.14 -0.87 -8.11
C ARG A 5 -0.89 -0.53 -7.31
N TRP A 6 -0.37 0.68 -7.48
CA TRP A 6 0.72 1.22 -6.66
C TRP A 6 0.59 2.73 -6.47
N VAL A 7 1.19 3.23 -5.38
CA VAL A 7 1.02 4.61 -4.88
C VAL A 7 2.33 5.06 -4.24
N THR A 8 2.69 6.33 -4.43
CA THR A 8 3.75 7.03 -3.71
C THR A 8 3.18 8.28 -3.04
N ASP A 9 3.91 8.89 -2.10
CA ASP A 9 3.56 10.17 -1.46
C ASP A 9 2.17 10.24 -0.80
N GLN A 10 1.61 9.10 -0.40
CA GLN A 10 0.38 9.08 0.40
C GLN A 10 0.65 9.68 1.78
N GLU A 11 -0.05 10.75 2.11
CA GLU A 11 -0.02 11.33 3.46
C GLU A 11 -0.65 10.36 4.46
N THR A 12 0.03 10.12 5.59
CA THR A 12 -0.41 9.15 6.59
C THR A 12 -0.19 9.66 8.01
N ASN A 13 -0.98 9.14 8.95
CA ASN A 13 -0.74 9.30 10.38
C ASN A 13 0.02 8.07 10.87
N ILE A 14 1.23 8.27 11.40
CA ILE A 14 2.11 7.20 11.89
C ILE A 14 2.37 7.44 13.38
N VAL A 15 2.04 6.46 14.22
CA VAL A 15 2.27 6.50 15.66
C VAL A 15 2.79 5.17 16.18
N MET A 16 3.57 5.20 17.26
CA MET A 16 3.88 4.02 18.05
C MET A 16 2.82 3.88 19.15
N LEU A 17 2.06 2.79 19.16
CA LEU A 17 1.01 2.55 20.16
C LEU A 17 1.60 2.19 21.51
N VAL A 18 2.53 1.23 21.47
CA VAL A 18 3.35 0.75 22.58
C VAL A 18 4.71 0.33 21.99
N PRO A 19 5.78 0.15 22.79
CA PRO A 19 7.09 -0.22 22.25
C PRO A 19 7.02 -1.43 21.30
N GLY A 20 7.45 -1.23 20.06
CA GLY A 20 7.47 -2.28 19.03
C GLY A 20 6.13 -2.56 18.33
N ILE A 21 5.08 -1.78 18.58
CA ILE A 21 3.80 -1.85 17.85
C ILE A 21 3.48 -0.48 17.26
N TYR A 22 3.29 -0.44 15.95
CA TYR A 22 3.12 0.80 15.20
C TYR A 22 1.78 0.80 14.47
N LYS A 23 1.07 1.92 14.53
CA LYS A 23 -0.16 2.14 13.78
C LYS A 23 0.07 3.15 12.67
N VAL A 24 -0.42 2.83 11.48
CA VAL A 24 -0.44 3.69 10.30
C VAL A 24 -1.87 3.81 9.82
N ALA A 25 -2.38 5.03 9.66
CA ALA A 25 -3.75 5.26 9.20
C ALA A 25 -3.82 6.39 8.17
N TRP A 26 -4.62 6.18 7.12
CA TRP A 26 -4.83 7.17 6.07
C TRP A 26 -6.19 7.01 5.38
N THR A 27 -6.55 8.02 4.59
CA THR A 27 -7.65 7.98 3.65
C THR A 27 -7.13 8.30 2.25
N GLU A 28 -7.69 7.65 1.24
CA GLU A 28 -7.20 7.71 -0.13
C GLU A 28 -8.04 8.65 -1.02
N PRO A 29 -7.48 9.10 -2.16
CA PRO A 29 -8.26 9.76 -3.22
C PRO A 29 -9.50 8.97 -3.65
N THR A 30 -9.47 7.64 -3.55
CA THR A 30 -10.59 6.74 -3.86
C THR A 30 -11.74 6.81 -2.84
N GLY A 31 -11.51 7.38 -1.66
CA GLY A 31 -12.42 7.28 -0.50
C GLY A 31 -12.25 5.98 0.31
N THR A 32 -11.23 5.19 0.00
CA THR A 32 -10.81 4.05 0.83
C THR A 32 -10.13 4.55 2.08
N ASP A 33 -10.53 4.02 3.23
CA ASP A 33 -9.86 4.25 4.50
C ASP A 33 -9.04 3.02 4.88
N VAL A 34 -7.87 3.25 5.46
CA VAL A 34 -6.96 2.16 5.85
C VAL A 34 -6.43 2.40 7.26
N ALA A 35 -6.43 1.33 8.06
CA ALA A 35 -5.74 1.27 9.35
C ALA A 35 -4.89 0.01 9.40
N LEU A 36 -3.57 0.17 9.54
CA LEU A 36 -2.61 -0.91 9.66
C LEU A 36 -1.94 -0.86 11.03
N ASP A 37 -1.84 -2.02 11.67
CA ASP A 37 -1.12 -2.23 12.92
C ASP A 37 0.03 -3.23 12.66
N PHE A 38 1.26 -2.73 12.72
CA PHE A 38 2.48 -3.49 12.51
C PHE A 38 3.03 -4.00 13.85
N VAL A 39 3.28 -5.31 13.91
CA VAL A 39 3.93 -6.01 15.04
C VAL A 39 5.21 -6.68 14.53
N PRO A 40 6.24 -5.90 14.13
CA PRO A 40 7.41 -6.40 13.42
C PRO A 40 8.20 -7.44 14.22
N ASN A 41 8.24 -7.33 15.55
CA ASN A 41 8.92 -8.30 16.42
C ASN A 41 8.30 -9.71 16.35
N GLU A 42 7.05 -9.82 15.92
CA GLU A 42 6.31 -11.06 15.74
C GLU A 42 6.17 -11.46 14.26
N LEU A 43 6.75 -10.68 13.34
CA LEU A 43 6.55 -10.81 11.88
C LEU A 43 5.06 -10.83 11.50
N LYS A 44 4.25 -10.01 12.17
CA LYS A 44 2.79 -9.92 11.96
C LYS A 44 2.36 -8.50 11.64
N LEU A 45 1.27 -8.42 10.88
CA LEU A 45 0.50 -7.22 10.63
C LEU A 45 -0.98 -7.56 10.78
N ASN A 46 -1.77 -6.61 11.29
CA ASN A 46 -3.21 -6.59 11.10
C ASN A 46 -3.56 -5.36 10.27
N GLY A 47 -4.39 -5.54 9.25
CA GLY A 47 -4.86 -4.43 8.42
C GLY A 47 -6.36 -4.48 8.31
N THR A 48 -7.01 -3.32 8.46
CA THR A 48 -8.40 -3.14 8.08
C THR A 48 -8.49 -2.12 6.97
N ILE A 49 -9.08 -2.54 5.85
CA ILE A 49 -9.35 -1.68 4.70
C ILE A 49 -10.85 -1.52 4.53
N PHE A 50 -11.30 -0.27 4.38
CA PHE A 50 -12.72 0.10 4.25
C PHE A 50 -12.98 0.62 2.83
N PHE A 51 -13.18 -0.30 1.89
CA PHE A 51 -13.42 0.03 0.50
C PHE A 51 -14.83 0.63 0.32
N PRO A 52 -14.97 1.79 -0.36
CA PRO A 52 -16.22 2.22 -0.97
C PRO A 52 -16.79 1.11 -1.86
N LYS A 53 -18.12 1.04 -1.94
CA LYS A 53 -18.82 0.03 -2.75
C LYS A 53 -18.29 0.00 -4.19
N TRP A 54 -18.04 1.16 -4.78
CA TRP A 54 -17.53 1.26 -6.15
C TRP A 54 -16.16 0.60 -6.37
N VAL A 55 -15.30 0.53 -5.35
CA VAL A 55 -13.98 -0.11 -5.50
C VAL A 55 -14.11 -1.63 -5.50
N GLU A 56 -15.14 -2.18 -4.85
CA GLU A 56 -15.48 -3.60 -4.94
C GLU A 56 -16.06 -3.94 -6.33
N GLU A 57 -16.91 -3.06 -6.88
CA GLU A 57 -17.60 -3.29 -8.16
C GLU A 57 -16.73 -2.98 -9.39
N HIS A 58 -15.85 -1.98 -9.28
CA HIS A 58 -14.99 -1.48 -10.34
C HIS A 58 -13.52 -1.39 -9.90
N PRO A 59 -12.92 -2.49 -9.39
CA PRO A 59 -11.57 -2.47 -8.86
C PRO A 59 -10.53 -2.06 -9.91
N GLU A 60 -10.77 -2.38 -11.19
CA GLU A 60 -9.88 -2.08 -12.33
C GLU A 60 -9.58 -0.60 -12.50
N ILE A 61 -10.51 0.29 -12.13
CA ILE A 61 -10.28 1.74 -12.17
C ILE A 61 -9.10 2.12 -11.27
N THR A 62 -8.94 1.43 -10.15
CA THR A 62 -7.90 1.73 -9.16
C THR A 62 -6.55 1.06 -9.46
N VAL A 63 -6.51 0.11 -10.41
CA VAL A 63 -5.32 -0.67 -10.79
C VAL A 63 -4.48 0.13 -11.78
N THR A 64 -3.76 1.11 -11.25
CA THR A 64 -2.84 1.98 -12.00
C THR A 64 -1.78 2.56 -11.05
N TYR A 65 -0.88 3.39 -11.56
CA TYR A 65 -0.12 4.32 -10.74
C TYR A 65 -1.04 5.47 -10.30
N GLN A 66 -1.52 5.45 -9.05
CA GLN A 66 -2.58 6.37 -8.62
C GLN A 66 -2.21 7.85 -8.82
N ASN A 67 -0.94 8.19 -8.62
CA ASN A 67 -0.46 9.58 -8.64
C ASN A 67 -0.68 10.25 -10.00
N GLU A 68 -0.71 9.49 -11.10
CA GLU A 68 -1.00 9.99 -12.45
C GLU A 68 -2.50 10.12 -12.75
N HIS A 69 -3.37 9.62 -11.87
CA HIS A 69 -4.81 9.49 -12.10
C HIS A 69 -5.67 9.95 -10.92
N ILE A 70 -5.18 10.90 -10.12
CA ILE A 70 -5.89 11.41 -8.92
C ILE A 70 -7.29 11.94 -9.25
N ASP A 71 -7.43 12.68 -10.35
CA ASP A 71 -8.73 13.25 -10.74
C ASP A 71 -9.73 12.15 -11.11
N LEU A 72 -9.29 11.09 -11.80
CA LEU A 72 -10.12 9.93 -12.09
C LEU A 72 -10.60 9.24 -10.80
N MET A 73 -9.74 9.11 -9.78
CA MET A 73 -10.15 8.52 -8.50
C MET A 73 -11.24 9.36 -7.82
N LYS A 74 -11.10 10.69 -7.85
CA LYS A 74 -12.05 11.64 -7.24
C LYS A 74 -13.38 11.67 -7.99
N GLU A 75 -13.36 11.69 -9.32
CA GLU A 75 -14.57 11.62 -10.14
C GLU A 75 -15.30 10.29 -9.89
N SER A 76 -14.57 9.18 -9.86
CA SER A 76 -15.15 7.85 -9.68
C SER A 76 -15.85 7.71 -8.32
N ARG A 77 -15.25 8.21 -7.23
CA ARG A 77 -15.87 8.15 -5.89
C ARG A 77 -17.12 9.04 -5.73
N GLU A 78 -17.27 10.06 -6.58
CA GLU A 78 -18.45 10.92 -6.60
C GLU A 78 -19.55 10.35 -7.51
N LYS A 79 -19.15 9.67 -8.58
CA LYS A 79 -20.04 9.08 -9.59
C LYS A 79 -20.71 7.80 -9.11
N TYR A 80 -19.97 6.91 -8.47
CA TYR A 80 -20.43 5.57 -8.10
C TYR A 80 -20.79 5.46 -6.61
N GLU A 81 -21.39 4.34 -6.22
CA GLU A 81 -21.88 4.15 -4.85
C GLU A 81 -20.74 4.06 -3.83
N THR A 82 -20.93 4.69 -2.67
CA THR A 82 -19.98 4.58 -1.54
C THR A 82 -20.35 3.44 -0.59
N TYR A 83 -21.64 3.11 -0.48
CA TYR A 83 -22.17 2.16 0.50
C TYR A 83 -22.96 1.03 -0.18
N PRO A 84 -23.03 -0.17 0.42
CA PRO A 84 -22.34 -0.58 1.65
C PRO A 84 -20.82 -0.70 1.45
N LYS A 85 -20.05 -0.37 2.48
CA LYS A 85 -18.58 -0.54 2.46
C LYS A 85 -18.24 -2.03 2.43
N LEU A 86 -17.24 -2.41 1.63
CA LEU A 86 -16.56 -3.69 1.78
C LEU A 86 -15.47 -3.51 2.84
N VAL A 87 -15.63 -4.19 3.98
CA VAL A 87 -14.69 -4.13 5.11
C VAL A 87 -13.84 -5.38 5.12
N VAL A 88 -12.52 -5.23 5.06
CA VAL A 88 -11.55 -6.34 5.00
C VAL A 88 -10.58 -6.24 6.18
N PRO A 89 -10.91 -6.86 7.34
CA PRO A 89 -10.01 -6.96 8.49
C PRO A 89 -9.24 -8.28 8.44
N GLU A 90 -7.95 -8.23 8.10
CA GLU A 90 -7.13 -9.43 7.91
C GLU A 90 -5.79 -9.36 8.64
N PHE A 91 -5.32 -10.52 9.12
CA PHE A 91 -3.94 -10.69 9.54
C PHE A 91 -3.05 -11.06 8.36
N ALA A 92 -1.83 -10.55 8.36
CA ALA A 92 -0.80 -10.92 7.40
C ALA A 92 0.49 -11.33 8.13
N LYS A 93 1.27 -12.20 7.47
CA LYS A 93 2.62 -12.55 7.87
C LYS A 93 3.60 -11.66 7.11
N ILE A 94 4.49 -10.99 7.83
CA ILE A 94 5.60 -10.24 7.25
C ILE A 94 6.64 -11.23 6.73
N THR A 95 6.89 -11.23 5.42
CA THR A 95 7.86 -12.14 4.76
C THR A 95 9.19 -11.48 4.43
N TYR A 96 9.29 -10.16 4.58
CA TYR A 96 10.49 -9.37 4.30
C TYR A 96 10.47 -8.08 5.11
N MET A 97 11.63 -7.67 5.63
CA MET A 97 11.87 -6.33 6.18
C MET A 97 13.27 -5.89 5.73
N GLY A 98 13.37 -4.70 5.14
CA GLY A 98 14.62 -4.09 4.72
C GLY A 98 14.77 -2.69 5.30
N ASN A 99 16.00 -2.28 5.60
CA ASN A 99 16.28 -0.93 6.10
C ASN A 99 16.64 0.00 4.94
N ALA A 100 15.62 0.64 4.37
CA ALA A 100 15.77 1.51 3.20
C ALA A 100 16.23 2.95 3.52
N GLY A 101 16.28 3.31 4.81
CA GLY A 101 16.33 4.71 5.23
C GLY A 101 15.00 5.45 5.01
N GLN A 102 14.94 6.71 5.44
CA GLN A 102 13.79 7.59 5.17
C GLN A 102 13.99 8.33 3.83
N ASN A 103 12.90 8.70 3.17
CA ASN A 103 12.90 9.50 1.94
C ASN A 103 13.74 8.87 0.81
N ASN A 104 13.61 7.56 0.63
CA ASN A 104 14.27 6.83 -0.45
C ASN A 104 13.29 6.55 -1.59
N GLU A 105 13.33 7.43 -2.60
CA GLU A 105 12.45 7.36 -3.78
C GLU A 105 12.65 6.13 -4.65
N ASP A 106 13.71 5.34 -4.46
CA ASP A 106 13.93 4.13 -5.25
C ASP A 106 13.08 2.94 -4.76
N VAL A 107 12.59 2.98 -3.50
CA VAL A 107 11.95 1.82 -2.84
C VAL A 107 10.68 1.37 -3.57
N ILE A 108 9.80 2.32 -3.90
CA ILE A 108 8.58 2.09 -4.68
C ILE A 108 8.59 3.09 -5.83
N SER A 109 9.18 2.70 -6.97
CA SER A 109 9.41 3.58 -8.12
C SER A 109 9.03 2.99 -9.48
N GLU A 110 8.41 1.81 -9.48
CA GLU A 110 7.84 1.20 -10.69
C GLU A 110 6.63 0.35 -10.33
N GLY A 111 5.79 0.08 -11.32
CA GLY A 111 4.69 -0.86 -11.17
C GLY A 111 5.19 -2.27 -10.86
N PRO A 112 4.42 -3.07 -10.11
CA PRO A 112 4.84 -4.42 -9.77
C PRO A 112 4.87 -5.33 -11.00
N TYR A 113 5.86 -6.22 -11.07
CA TYR A 113 5.94 -7.30 -12.06
C TYR A 113 5.98 -8.67 -11.39
N GLU A 114 5.71 -9.72 -12.16
CA GLU A 114 5.79 -11.10 -11.67
C GLU A 114 7.22 -11.45 -11.25
N GLY A 115 7.41 -11.88 -9.99
CA GLY A 115 8.73 -12.19 -9.44
C GLY A 115 9.40 -11.03 -8.67
N LEU A 116 8.89 -9.80 -8.75
CA LEU A 116 9.42 -8.65 -7.99
C LEU A 116 9.63 -8.96 -6.50
N PRO A 117 8.68 -9.58 -5.78
CA PRO A 117 8.89 -9.92 -4.37
C PRO A 117 10.04 -10.91 -4.14
N ASP A 118 10.27 -11.84 -5.07
CA ASP A 118 11.37 -12.81 -4.98
C ASP A 118 12.73 -12.19 -5.33
N ASP A 119 12.76 -11.18 -6.20
CA ASP A 119 13.97 -10.41 -6.49
C ASP A 119 14.36 -9.52 -5.32
N ILE A 120 13.40 -8.87 -4.65
CA ILE A 120 13.66 -8.12 -3.41
C ILE A 120 14.18 -9.06 -2.31
N ARG A 121 13.47 -10.15 -2.03
CA ARG A 121 13.88 -11.13 -0.99
C ARG A 121 15.20 -11.82 -1.31
N GLY A 122 15.47 -12.03 -2.59
CA GLY A 122 16.68 -12.65 -3.10
C GLY A 122 17.88 -11.72 -3.22
N GLY A 123 17.74 -10.43 -2.87
CA GLY A 123 18.83 -9.44 -2.96
C GLY A 123 19.25 -9.09 -4.39
N ARG A 124 18.33 -9.23 -5.36
CA ARG A 124 18.56 -8.96 -6.80
C ARG A 124 17.97 -7.63 -7.28
N TYR A 125 17.23 -6.93 -6.42
CA TYR A 125 16.51 -5.71 -6.81
C TYR A 125 17.20 -4.41 -6.33
N PHE A 126 17.75 -4.42 -5.11
CA PHE A 126 18.43 -3.27 -4.52
C PHE A 126 19.93 -3.53 -4.34
N ASP A 127 20.75 -2.48 -4.51
CA ASP A 127 22.19 -2.48 -4.21
C ASP A 127 22.47 -2.33 -2.70
N GLU A 128 23.76 -2.24 -2.33
CA GLU A 128 24.19 -2.07 -0.94
C GLU A 128 23.71 -0.77 -0.27
N ASN A 129 23.35 0.24 -1.06
CA ASN A 129 22.82 1.53 -0.59
C ASN A 129 21.29 1.60 -0.67
N TYR A 130 20.64 0.46 -0.91
CA TYR A 130 19.19 0.33 -1.07
C TYR A 130 18.66 1.16 -2.27
N ARG A 131 19.45 1.26 -3.35
CA ARG A 131 19.06 1.87 -4.63
C ARG A 131 18.76 0.79 -5.66
N ARG A 132 17.89 1.07 -6.62
CA ARG A 132 17.53 0.08 -7.67
C ARG A 132 18.74 -0.22 -8.54
N ILE A 133 19.03 -1.51 -8.74
CA ILE A 133 20.18 -1.99 -9.55
C ILE A 133 19.99 -1.64 -11.03
N SER A 134 18.75 -1.70 -11.53
CA SER A 134 18.38 -1.33 -12.90
C SER A 134 17.45 -0.12 -12.88
N LYS A 135 17.97 1.07 -13.21
CA LYS A 135 17.16 2.25 -13.54
C LYS A 135 16.93 2.35 -15.03
#